data_AF-A0A946NVN0-F1
#
_entry.id   AF-A0A946NVN0-F1
#
_cell.length_a   1.000
_cell.length_b   1.000
_cell.length_c   1.000
_cell.angle_alpha   90.00
_cell.angle_beta   90.00
_cell.angle_gamma   90.00
#
_symmetry.space_group_name_H-M   'P 1'
#
loop_
_entity.id
_entity.type
_entity.pdbx_description
1 polymer ?
#
loop_
_entity_poly.entity_id
_entity_poly.type
_entity_poly.pdbx_seq_one_letter_code
_entity_poly.pdbx_strand_id
1 'polypeptide(L)'
;MKKIVKYLLFIIIAINLLILISGKSWIYKAISITYLKGHTSSYIHDFVHFPANTIEAGTYEEWLIAKDYNKVNLPEFIKPTNKELETVAFLVIINDSITYEEYWHGYSEDSASNSFSMSKSYISPLVGVAIKDNIIN
;
A
#
# COMPACT_ATOMS: atom_id res chain seq x y z
N MET A 1 45.80 6.79 1.57
CA MET A 1 44.71 6.53 2.53
C MET A 1 44.09 7.81 3.13
N LYS A 2 44.83 8.66 3.86
CA LYS A 2 44.25 9.88 4.50
C LYS A 2 43.54 10.85 3.53
N LYS A 3 44.10 11.07 2.32
CA LYS A 3 43.49 11.93 1.29
C LYS A 3 42.18 11.35 0.74
N ILE A 4 42.14 10.05 0.47
CA ILE A 4 40.94 9.37 -0.07
C ILE A 4 39.77 9.48 0.91
N VAL A 5 40.02 9.22 2.20
CA VAL A 5 39.00 9.36 3.25
C VAL A 5 38.49 10.81 3.32
N LYS A 6 39.38 11.81 3.21
CA LYS A 6 38.99 13.23 3.18
C LYS A 6 38.09 13.56 1.98
N TYR A 7 38.40 13.06 0.79
CA TYR A 7 37.57 13.28 -0.40
C TYR A 7 36.20 12.59 -0.28
N LEU A 8 36.15 11.36 0.22
CA LEU A 8 34.89 10.66 0.48
C LEU A 8 34.01 11.41 1.47
N LEU A 9 34.59 11.87 2.60
CA LEU A 9 33.86 12.65 3.58
C LEU A 9 33.34 13.97 2.99
N PHE A 10 34.16 14.67 2.20
CA PHE A 10 33.74 15.88 1.51
C PHE A 10 32.56 15.63 0.56
N ILE A 11 32.60 14.55 -0.22
CA ILE A 11 31.51 14.16 -1.13
C ILE A 11 30.23 13.87 -0.34
N ILE A 12 30.31 13.10 0.76
CA ILE A 12 29.15 12.79 1.60
C ILE A 12 28.55 14.07 2.16
N ILE A 13 29.37 14.98 2.69
CA ILE A 13 28.91 16.28 3.22
C ILE A 13 28.27 17.12 2.12
N ALA A 14 28.89 17.22 0.95
CA ALA A 14 28.36 17.98 -0.19
C ALA A 14 27.00 17.43 -0.65
N ILE A 15 26.84 16.11 -0.77
CA ILE A 15 25.58 15.47 -1.14
C ILE A 15 24.49 15.79 -0.09
N ASN A 16 24.80 15.66 1.20
CA ASN A 16 23.86 15.96 2.26
C ASN A 16 23.45 17.45 2.26
N LEU A 17 24.40 18.37 2.07
CA LEU A 17 24.10 19.79 1.92
C LEU A 17 23.19 20.07 0.72
N LEU A 18 23.41 19.43 -0.43
CA LEU A 18 22.54 19.56 -1.59
C LEU A 18 21.11 19.04 -1.32
N ILE A 19 20.97 17.92 -0.61
CA ILE A 19 19.65 17.39 -0.22
C ILE A 19 18.92 18.39 0.71
N LEU A 20 19.62 18.93 1.70
CA LEU A 20 19.04 19.90 2.63
C LEU A 20 18.65 21.22 1.94
N ILE A 21 19.54 21.79 1.13
CA ILE A 21 19.29 23.06 0.41
C ILE A 21 18.14 22.89 -0.60
N SER A 22 18.02 21.73 -1.24
CA SER A 22 16.91 21.45 -2.18
C SER A 22 15.57 21.17 -1.50
N GLY A 23 15.51 21.08 -0.16
CA GLY A 23 14.31 20.73 0.58
C GLY A 23 13.86 19.28 0.43
N LYS A 24 14.69 18.40 -0.15
CA LYS A 24 14.34 17.00 -0.47
C LYS A 24 14.72 16.04 0.65
N SER A 25 14.54 16.44 1.91
CA SER A 25 14.87 15.63 3.09
C SER A 25 14.11 14.30 3.15
N TRP A 26 12.97 14.18 2.46
CA TRP A 26 12.23 12.92 2.30
C TRP A 26 13.07 11.78 1.68
N ILE A 27 14.15 12.08 0.96
CA ILE A 27 15.08 11.08 0.42
C ILE A 27 15.68 10.21 1.53
N TYR A 28 16.01 10.79 2.68
CA TYR A 28 16.54 10.02 3.82
C TYR A 28 15.53 8.98 4.29
N LYS A 29 14.26 9.36 4.33
CA LYS A 29 13.17 8.44 4.68
C LYS A 29 13.09 7.31 3.65
N ALA A 30 13.01 7.63 2.37
CA ALA A 30 12.98 6.64 1.28
C ALA A 30 14.17 5.66 1.34
N ILE A 31 15.39 6.14 1.59
CA ILE A 31 16.56 5.27 1.80
C ILE A 31 16.32 4.32 2.97
N SER A 32 15.94 4.84 4.13
CA SER A 32 15.81 4.04 5.35
C SER A 32 14.67 3.03 5.33
N ILE A 33 13.51 3.38 4.77
CA ILE A 33 12.30 2.54 4.86
C ILE A 33 12.03 1.75 3.59
N THR A 34 12.63 2.11 2.45
CA THR A 34 12.40 1.43 1.17
C THR A 34 13.67 0.73 0.71
N TYR A 35 14.71 1.48 0.33
CA TYR A 35 15.89 0.92 -0.33
C TYR A 35 16.74 0.03 0.59
N LEU A 36 17.01 0.47 1.82
CA LEU A 36 17.74 -0.34 2.81
C LEU A 36 16.94 -1.53 3.34
N LYS A 37 15.63 -1.59 3.04
CA LYS A 37 14.76 -2.74 3.31
C LYS A 37 14.70 -3.72 2.13
N GLY A 38 15.45 -3.49 1.06
CA GLY A 38 15.52 -4.37 -0.11
C GLY A 38 14.45 -4.12 -1.16
N HIS A 39 13.64 -3.07 -1.01
CA HIS A 39 12.65 -2.69 -2.01
C HIS A 39 13.22 -1.68 -3.01
N THR A 40 12.83 -1.79 -4.27
CA THR A 40 13.22 -0.86 -5.35
C THR A 40 12.29 0.34 -5.47
N SER A 41 11.13 0.29 -4.83
CA SER A 41 10.09 1.34 -4.81
C SER A 41 9.16 1.13 -3.61
N SER A 42 8.13 1.98 -3.48
CA SER A 42 7.03 1.76 -2.53
C SER A 42 6.45 0.35 -2.65
N TYR A 43 6.03 -0.19 -1.51
CA TYR A 43 5.56 -1.56 -1.37
C TYR A 43 4.31 -1.63 -0.48
N ILE A 44 3.58 -2.74 -0.56
CA ILE A 44 2.22 -2.87 0.00
C ILE A 44 2.10 -2.69 1.52
N HIS A 45 3.21 -2.74 2.26
CA HIS A 45 3.23 -2.58 3.72
C HIS A 45 4.05 -1.36 4.17
N ASP A 46 4.42 -0.45 3.25
CA ASP A 46 5.23 0.72 3.60
C ASP A 46 4.48 1.76 4.45
N PHE A 47 3.15 1.71 4.43
CA PHE A 47 2.27 2.65 5.14
C PHE A 47 2.56 2.76 6.64
N VAL A 48 3.04 1.70 7.29
CA VAL A 48 3.39 1.67 8.73
C VAL A 48 4.49 2.66 9.11
N HIS A 49 5.23 3.18 8.13
CA HIS A 49 6.29 4.17 8.35
C HIS A 49 5.83 5.61 8.14
N PHE A 50 4.57 5.84 7.78
CA PHE A 50 4.02 7.16 7.51
C PHE A 50 3.00 7.57 8.57
N PRO A 51 2.83 8.89 8.81
CA PRO A 51 1.69 9.37 9.58
C PRO A 51 0.40 8.90 8.91
N ALA A 52 -0.51 8.35 9.69
CA ALA A 52 -1.80 7.87 9.24
C ALA A 52 -2.88 8.31 10.23
N ASN A 53 -4.10 8.46 9.73
CA ASN A 53 -5.28 8.66 10.55
C ASN A 53 -6.13 7.39 10.45
N THR A 54 -6.69 6.96 11.57
CA THR A 54 -7.68 5.88 11.59
C THR A 54 -9.01 6.40 11.08
N ILE A 55 -9.62 5.65 10.15
CA ILE A 55 -11.02 5.85 9.79
C ILE A 55 -11.81 4.85 10.62
N GLU A 56 -12.46 5.34 11.67
CA GLU A 56 -13.28 4.48 12.54
C GLU A 56 -14.44 3.88 11.75
N ALA A 57 -14.64 2.57 11.90
CA ALA A 57 -15.81 1.91 11.35
C ALA A 57 -17.07 2.44 12.05
N GLY A 58 -18.04 2.91 11.26
CA GLY A 58 -19.38 3.24 11.77
C GLY A 58 -20.24 2.00 11.91
N THR A 59 -21.57 2.18 11.96
CA THR A 59 -22.49 1.06 11.78
C THR A 59 -22.36 0.52 10.36
N TYR A 60 -22.12 -0.77 10.21
CA TYR A 60 -22.00 -1.44 8.91
C TYR A 60 -22.81 -2.73 8.90
N GLU A 61 -23.16 -3.19 7.71
CA GLU A 61 -23.73 -4.52 7.47
C GLU A 61 -22.58 -5.46 7.11
N GLU A 62 -22.48 -6.59 7.82
CA GLU A 62 -21.51 -7.62 7.49
C GLU A 62 -21.79 -8.19 6.09
N TRP A 63 -20.72 -8.55 5.38
CA TRP A 63 -20.88 -9.18 4.07
C TRP A 63 -21.52 -10.56 4.24
N LEU A 64 -22.50 -10.89 3.40
CA LEU A 64 -23.09 -12.22 3.40
C LEU A 64 -22.07 -13.29 2.99
N ILE A 65 -22.15 -14.47 3.59
CA ILE A 65 -21.30 -15.60 3.24
C ILE A 65 -22.09 -16.62 2.44
N ALA A 66 -21.58 -17.04 1.29
CA ALA A 66 -22.26 -18.01 0.44
C ALA A 66 -22.30 -19.39 1.12
N LYS A 67 -23.33 -20.19 0.80
CA LYS A 67 -23.49 -21.56 1.36
C LYS A 67 -22.32 -22.50 0.99
N ASP A 68 -21.63 -22.19 -0.09
CA ASP A 68 -20.48 -22.89 -0.65
C ASP A 68 -19.17 -22.11 -0.52
N TYR A 69 -19.11 -21.16 0.42
CA TYR A 69 -17.92 -20.40 0.76
C TYR A 69 -16.67 -21.29 0.87
N ASN A 70 -15.62 -20.92 0.12
CA ASN A 70 -14.32 -21.60 0.07
C ASN A 70 -14.37 -23.10 -0.28
N LYS A 71 -15.46 -23.59 -0.89
CA LYS A 71 -15.54 -24.99 -1.37
C LYS A 71 -14.94 -25.18 -2.76
N VAL A 72 -14.77 -24.11 -3.52
CA VAL A 72 -14.18 -24.13 -4.86
C VAL A 72 -12.69 -23.76 -4.76
N ASN A 73 -11.85 -24.54 -5.42
CA ASN A 73 -10.42 -24.21 -5.55
C ASN A 73 -10.22 -23.13 -6.60
N LEU A 74 -9.21 -22.26 -6.43
CA LEU A 74 -8.81 -21.34 -7.49
C LEU A 74 -8.53 -22.11 -8.80
N PRO A 75 -9.03 -21.62 -9.95
CA PRO A 75 -8.73 -22.21 -11.24
C PRO A 75 -7.21 -22.26 -11.51
N GLU A 76 -6.74 -23.30 -12.21
CA GLU A 76 -5.30 -23.45 -12.49
C GLU A 76 -4.68 -22.27 -13.26
N PHE A 77 -5.47 -21.52 -14.03
CA PHE A 77 -4.93 -20.38 -14.79
C PHE A 77 -4.55 -19.19 -13.90
N ILE A 78 -5.15 -19.02 -12.72
CA ILE A 78 -4.91 -17.85 -11.86
C ILE A 78 -3.80 -18.09 -10.84
N LYS A 79 -3.54 -19.34 -10.48
CA LYS A 79 -2.49 -19.70 -9.50
C LYS A 79 -1.10 -19.20 -9.92
N PRO A 80 -0.65 -19.36 -11.19
CA PRO A 80 0.63 -18.82 -11.63
C PRO A 80 0.66 -17.29 -11.53
N THR A 81 -0.42 -16.61 -11.92
CA THR A 81 -0.53 -15.15 -11.84
C THR A 81 -0.45 -14.67 -10.39
N ASN A 82 -1.19 -15.27 -9.46
CA ASN A 82 -1.14 -14.90 -8.05
C ASN A 82 0.27 -15.10 -7.46
N LYS A 83 0.94 -16.19 -7.85
CA LYS A 83 2.31 -16.47 -7.44
C LYS A 83 3.32 -15.49 -8.02
N GLU A 84 3.22 -15.17 -9.32
CA GLU A 84 4.13 -14.25 -10.01
C GLU A 84 3.98 -12.81 -9.50
N LEU A 85 2.74 -12.39 -9.23
CA LEU A 85 2.44 -11.05 -8.71
C LEU A 85 2.60 -10.93 -7.19
N GLU A 86 3.02 -11.99 -6.50
CA GLU A 86 3.16 -12.03 -5.05
C GLU A 86 1.86 -11.57 -4.33
N THR A 87 0.72 -12.07 -4.81
CA THR A 87 -0.60 -11.68 -4.30
C THR A 87 -0.74 -12.05 -2.83
N VAL A 88 -1.22 -11.10 -2.01
CA VAL A 88 -1.40 -11.29 -0.56
C VAL A 88 -2.84 -11.57 -0.14
N ALA A 89 -3.83 -11.17 -0.96
CA ALA A 89 -5.24 -11.38 -0.70
C ALA A 89 -6.01 -11.47 -2.02
N PHE A 90 -6.97 -12.38 -2.11
CA PHE A 90 -7.87 -12.52 -3.26
C PHE A 90 -9.28 -12.81 -2.76
N LEU A 91 -10.26 -12.03 -3.21
CA LEU A 91 -11.65 -12.08 -2.75
C LEU A 91 -12.58 -12.13 -3.97
N VAL A 92 -13.55 -13.05 -3.94
CA VAL A 92 -14.60 -13.20 -4.95
C VAL A 92 -15.96 -13.10 -4.29
N ILE A 93 -16.75 -12.15 -4.78
CA ILE A 93 -18.12 -11.90 -4.36
C ILE A 93 -19.03 -12.15 -5.55
N ILE A 94 -20.10 -12.91 -5.34
CA ILE A 94 -21.11 -13.20 -6.36
C ILE A 94 -22.50 -12.99 -5.74
N ASN A 95 -23.35 -12.25 -6.45
CA ASN A 95 -24.76 -12.00 -6.13
C ASN A 95 -25.09 -11.31 -4.80
N ASP A 96 -24.10 -10.96 -3.96
CA ASP A 96 -24.20 -10.29 -2.63
C ASP A 96 -23.33 -11.00 -1.58
N SER A 97 -22.81 -12.18 -1.89
CA SER A 97 -22.16 -13.04 -0.92
C SER A 97 -20.70 -13.31 -1.27
N ILE A 98 -19.83 -13.38 -0.27
CA ILE A 98 -18.47 -13.87 -0.44
C ILE A 98 -18.55 -15.36 -0.76
N THR A 99 -18.06 -15.73 -1.93
CA THR A 99 -17.99 -17.13 -2.38
C THR A 99 -16.62 -17.73 -2.18
N TYR A 100 -15.57 -16.90 -2.26
CA TYR A 100 -14.20 -17.36 -2.09
C TYR A 100 -13.31 -16.24 -1.57
N GLU A 101 -12.43 -16.55 -0.64
CA GLU A 101 -11.29 -15.72 -0.27
C GLU A 101 -10.08 -16.56 0.15
N GLU A 102 -8.89 -16.09 -0.19
CA GLU A 102 -7.63 -16.69 0.26
C GLU A 102 -6.59 -15.59 0.48
N TYR A 103 -5.73 -15.80 1.48
CA TYR A 103 -4.70 -14.88 1.92
C TYR A 103 -3.36 -15.60 1.99
N TRP A 104 -2.29 -14.88 1.63
CA TRP A 104 -0.93 -15.43 1.56
C TRP A 104 0.07 -14.58 2.33
N HIS A 105 1.29 -15.11 2.50
CA HIS A 105 2.42 -14.36 3.08
C HIS A 105 2.17 -13.79 4.49
N GLY A 106 1.30 -14.44 5.27
CA GLY A 106 0.95 -14.01 6.63
C GLY A 106 -0.09 -12.89 6.71
N TYR A 107 -0.70 -12.52 5.58
CA TYR A 107 -1.88 -11.65 5.56
C TYR A 107 -3.15 -12.43 5.96
N SER A 108 -4.14 -11.69 6.42
CA SER A 108 -5.47 -12.14 6.85
C SER A 108 -6.53 -11.10 6.44
N GLU A 109 -7.78 -11.40 6.72
CA GLU A 109 -8.94 -10.52 6.59
C GLU A 109 -8.76 -9.18 7.31
N ASP A 110 -8.04 -9.17 8.44
CA ASP A 110 -7.78 -7.97 9.25
C ASP A 110 -6.50 -7.21 8.84
N SER A 111 -5.78 -7.71 7.84
CA SER A 111 -4.48 -7.13 7.44
C SER A 111 -4.66 -5.92 6.51
N ALA A 112 -4.17 -4.77 6.93
CA ALA A 112 -4.12 -3.59 6.08
C ALA A 112 -2.99 -3.67 5.04
N SER A 113 -3.27 -3.17 3.84
CA SER A 113 -2.35 -3.10 2.71
C SER A 113 -2.50 -1.77 1.96
N ASN A 114 -1.41 -1.27 1.41
CA ASN A 114 -1.42 -0.05 0.62
C ASN A 114 -2.20 -0.27 -0.69
N SER A 115 -3.38 0.36 -0.78
CA SER A 115 -4.27 0.30 -1.95
C SER A 115 -3.77 1.09 -3.17
N PHE A 116 -2.70 1.89 -3.01
CA PHE A 116 -2.20 2.84 -4.00
C PHE A 116 -3.33 3.71 -4.59
N SER A 117 -3.53 3.68 -5.90
CA SER A 117 -4.52 4.54 -6.57
C SER A 117 -5.95 4.04 -6.46
N MET A 118 -6.22 2.83 -5.94
CA MET A 118 -7.59 2.36 -5.70
C MET A 118 -8.34 3.26 -4.72
N SER A 119 -7.62 3.87 -3.78
CA SER A 119 -8.15 4.92 -2.87
C SER A 119 -8.91 6.04 -3.60
N LYS A 120 -8.51 6.40 -4.82
CA LYS A 120 -9.15 7.48 -5.60
C LYS A 120 -10.58 7.14 -5.99
N SER A 121 -10.93 5.86 -6.09
CA SER A 121 -12.29 5.40 -6.36
C SER A 121 -13.25 5.68 -5.19
N TYR A 122 -12.72 5.84 -3.97
CA TYR A 122 -13.50 6.29 -2.81
C TYR A 122 -13.54 7.82 -2.70
N ILE A 123 -12.43 8.49 -2.97
CA ILE A 123 -12.35 9.96 -2.86
C ILE A 123 -13.17 10.66 -3.95
N SER A 124 -13.17 10.15 -5.19
CA SER A 124 -13.84 10.81 -6.31
C SER A 124 -15.36 10.99 -6.09
N PRO A 125 -16.12 9.97 -5.65
CA PRO A 125 -17.52 10.14 -5.27
C PRO A 125 -17.73 11.15 -4.13
N LEU A 126 -16.87 11.14 -3.11
CA LEU A 126 -16.97 12.09 -1.99
C LEU A 126 -16.77 13.54 -2.44
N VAL A 127 -15.87 13.77 -3.41
CA VAL A 127 -15.74 15.09 -4.07
C VAL A 127 -17.03 15.45 -4.80
N GLY A 128 -17.64 14.50 -5.52
CA GLY A 128 -18.94 14.71 -6.17
C GLY A 128 -20.07 15.06 -5.20
N VAL A 129 -20.10 14.41 -4.03
CA VAL A 129 -21.03 14.75 -2.93
C VAL A 129 -20.76 16.16 -2.41
N ALA A 130 -19.51 16.52 -2.17
CA ALA A 130 -19.16 17.87 -1.68
C ALA A 130 -19.54 18.97 -2.68
N ILE A 131 -19.42 18.72 -3.99
CA ILE A 131 -19.92 19.64 -5.04
C ILE A 131 -21.44 19.73 -4.98
N LYS A 132 -22.13 18.59 -4.93
CA LYS A 132 -23.61 18.54 -4.86
C LYS A 132 -24.13 19.30 -3.64
N ASP A 133 -23.42 19.22 -2.52
CA ASP A 133 -23.76 19.89 -1.27
C ASP A 133 -23.28 21.35 -1.21
N ASN A 134 -22.70 21.88 -2.29
CA ASN A 134 -22.14 23.24 -2.40
C ASN A 134 -21.06 23.56 -1.34
N ILE A 135 -20.34 22.55 -0.86
CA ILE A 135 -19.19 22.73 0.03
C ILE A 135 -17.97 23.23 -0.76
N ILE A 136 -17.87 22.82 -2.02
CA ILE A 136 -16.82 23.19 -2.99
C ILE A 136 -17.43 23.44 -4.38
N ASN A 137 -16.67 24.10 -5.26
CA ASN A 137 -17.03 24.40 -6.65
C ASN A 137 -16.19 23.59 -7.65
#